data_AF-A0A7X8QNJ3-F1
#
_entry.id   AF-A0A7X8QNJ3-F1
#
_cell.length_a   1.000
_cell.length_b   1.000
_cell.length_c   1.000
_cell.angle_alpha   90.00
_cell.angle_beta   90.00
_cell.angle_gamma   90.00
#
_symmetry.space_group_name_H-M   'P 1'
#
loop_
_entity.id
_entity.type
_entity.pdbx_description
1 polymer ?
#
loop_
_entity_poly.entity_id
_entity_poly.type
_entity_poly.pdbx_seq_one_letter_code
_entity_poly.pdbx_strand_id
1 'polypeptide(L)'
;MKKNRKTTMVVLFLGFILYWNMFFSIQVFAQEQVSKEATFFLTHINQYRTKTGIPPLEWNENLYRGAENHVTYMQYHKVFQQQQQKYKQYFTGAYPWNRAAYFRYKHPMVVEFIGKDKEISIKRLDSFIENPYDRIFWLSPEYMHMVFAYKNEYSSFLLGGEKVKEDQVVVYPGEQQKEVPTLWVDEKGQKSNGYPITLAYYSTKTIETVEVIQVQMKDQLTGRFIDTRIEAPKTNPYLVNGIVIIPTSELQHDRTYQVQAMVKVVFNRQDFKVIKKNWIFSTIPVNDSKMKDTIGHWSEEIVHNFYKKGIVEPRQNTFFYPDQSISR
;
A
#
# COMPACT_ATOMS: atom_id res chain seq x y z
N MET A 1 -62.62 -12.39 -35.53
CA MET A 1 -61.40 -12.75 -34.76
C MET A 1 -60.06 -12.14 -35.25
N LYS A 2 -60.03 -11.16 -36.17
CA LYS A 2 -58.75 -10.56 -36.67
C LYS A 2 -58.30 -9.26 -35.98
N LYS A 3 -59.10 -8.68 -35.08
CA LYS A 3 -58.84 -7.34 -34.51
C LYS A 3 -57.85 -7.32 -33.32
N ASN A 4 -57.57 -8.46 -32.68
CA ASN A 4 -56.69 -8.52 -31.50
C ASN A 4 -55.20 -8.78 -31.79
N ARG A 5 -54.80 -9.21 -33.00
CA ARG A 5 -53.39 -9.55 -33.29
C ARG A 5 -52.46 -8.33 -33.38
N LYS A 6 -52.97 -7.19 -33.86
CA LYS A 6 -52.16 -5.96 -34.03
C LYS A 6 -51.83 -5.32 -32.68
N THR A 7 -52.76 -5.30 -31.75
CA THR A 7 -52.57 -4.72 -30.41
C THR A 7 -51.57 -5.53 -29.59
N THR A 8 -51.62 -6.87 -29.65
CA THR A 8 -50.65 -7.73 -28.95
C THR A 8 -49.23 -7.56 -29.49
N MET A 9 -49.05 -7.37 -30.80
CA MET A 9 -47.72 -7.15 -31.40
C MET A 9 -47.11 -5.82 -31.00
N VAL A 10 -47.90 -4.75 -30.91
CA VAL A 10 -47.43 -3.41 -30.48
C VAL A 10 -47.03 -3.43 -29.01
N VAL A 11 -47.77 -4.12 -28.14
CA VAL A 11 -47.44 -4.26 -26.71
C VAL A 11 -46.15 -5.07 -26.52
N LEU A 12 -45.94 -6.15 -27.29
CA LEU A 12 -44.69 -6.92 -27.24
C LEU A 12 -43.49 -6.14 -27.75
N PHE A 13 -43.66 -5.32 -28.81
CA PHE A 13 -42.58 -4.49 -29.35
C PHE A 13 -42.20 -3.33 -28.42
N LEU A 14 -43.19 -2.67 -27.80
CA LEU A 14 -42.94 -1.64 -26.78
C LEU A 14 -42.31 -2.22 -25.50
N GLY A 15 -42.76 -3.40 -25.07
CA GLY A 15 -42.15 -4.14 -23.96
C GLY A 15 -40.70 -4.50 -24.25
N PHE A 16 -40.39 -4.90 -25.48
CA PHE A 16 -39.02 -5.20 -25.91
C PHE A 16 -38.14 -3.94 -25.96
N ILE A 17 -38.64 -2.80 -26.45
CA ILE A 17 -37.92 -1.52 -26.43
C ILE A 17 -37.67 -1.06 -24.98
N LEU A 18 -38.66 -1.16 -24.09
CA LEU A 18 -38.52 -0.79 -22.67
C LEU A 18 -37.54 -1.71 -21.93
N TYR A 19 -37.61 -3.02 -22.20
CA TYR A 19 -36.65 -4.01 -21.68
C TYR A 19 -35.22 -3.73 -22.18
N TRP A 20 -35.07 -3.39 -23.47
CA TRP A 20 -33.77 -3.07 -24.05
C TRP A 20 -33.18 -1.77 -23.46
N ASN A 21 -34.00 -0.74 -23.28
CA ASN A 21 -33.56 0.50 -22.63
C ASN A 21 -33.20 0.31 -21.15
N MET A 22 -33.94 -0.53 -20.40
CA MET A 22 -33.56 -0.85 -19.01
C MET A 22 -32.22 -1.61 -18.93
N PHE A 23 -31.96 -2.55 -19.84
CA PHE A 23 -30.69 -3.28 -19.86
C PHE A 23 -29.49 -2.38 -20.19
N PHE A 24 -29.63 -1.43 -21.11
CA PHE A 24 -28.57 -0.46 -21.41
C PHE A 24 -28.30 0.49 -20.23
N SER A 25 -29.33 0.99 -19.56
CA SER A 25 -29.15 1.92 -18.44
C SER A 25 -28.42 1.31 -17.25
N ILE A 26 -28.66 0.02 -16.94
CA ILE A 26 -27.99 -0.69 -15.83
C ILE A 26 -26.51 -0.91 -16.13
N GLN A 27 -26.15 -1.25 -17.38
CA GLN A 27 -24.76 -1.46 -17.76
C GLN A 27 -23.95 -0.16 -17.75
N VAL A 28 -24.54 0.95 -18.23
CA VAL A 28 -23.89 2.27 -18.23
C VAL A 28 -23.63 2.74 -16.79
N PHE A 29 -24.60 2.58 -15.88
CA PHE A 29 -24.45 2.99 -14.48
C PHE A 29 -23.36 2.21 -13.75
N ALA A 30 -23.28 0.89 -13.95
CA ALA A 30 -22.23 0.05 -13.34
C ALA A 30 -20.82 0.40 -13.86
N GLN A 31 -20.70 0.71 -15.15
CA GLN A 31 -19.42 1.13 -15.75
C GLN A 31 -19.02 2.54 -15.31
N GLU A 32 -19.97 3.46 -15.15
CA GLU A 32 -19.74 4.80 -14.60
C GLU A 32 -19.35 4.76 -13.12
N GLN A 33 -19.93 3.84 -12.34
CA GLN A 33 -19.57 3.64 -10.95
C GLN A 33 -18.12 3.16 -10.83
N VAL A 34 -17.76 2.05 -11.50
CA VAL A 34 -16.39 1.49 -11.47
C VAL A 34 -15.34 2.50 -11.92
N SER A 35 -15.65 3.37 -12.88
CA SER A 35 -14.72 4.43 -13.32
C SER A 35 -14.53 5.53 -12.25
N LYS A 36 -15.56 5.86 -11.46
CA LYS A 36 -15.45 6.76 -10.31
C LYS A 36 -14.59 6.16 -9.20
N GLU A 37 -14.80 4.89 -8.84
CA GLU A 37 -13.97 4.26 -7.81
C GLU A 37 -12.51 4.10 -8.27
N ALA A 38 -12.28 3.70 -9.52
CA ALA A 38 -10.94 3.62 -10.09
C ALA A 38 -10.22 4.98 -10.07
N THR A 39 -10.91 6.06 -10.40
CA THR A 39 -10.37 7.43 -10.32
C THR A 39 -10.04 7.82 -8.88
N PHE A 40 -10.90 7.44 -7.93
CA PHE A 40 -10.68 7.71 -6.51
C PHE A 40 -9.45 6.96 -5.97
N PHE A 41 -9.30 5.67 -6.28
CA PHE A 41 -8.12 4.89 -5.93
C PHE A 41 -6.84 5.47 -6.51
N LEU A 42 -6.85 5.84 -7.80
CA LEU A 42 -5.70 6.44 -8.48
C LEU A 42 -5.30 7.78 -7.84
N THR A 43 -6.30 8.61 -7.51
CA THR A 43 -6.07 9.89 -6.84
C THR A 43 -5.46 9.67 -5.45
N HIS A 44 -6.01 8.71 -4.68
CA HIS A 44 -5.57 8.42 -3.32
C HIS A 44 -4.14 7.88 -3.26
N ILE A 45 -3.77 6.91 -4.10
CA ILE A 45 -2.41 6.36 -4.12
C ILE A 45 -1.38 7.43 -4.50
N ASN A 46 -1.76 8.34 -5.40
CA ASN A 46 -0.89 9.41 -5.86
C ASN A 46 -0.60 10.44 -4.77
N GLN A 47 -1.43 10.58 -3.74
CA GLN A 47 -1.10 11.37 -2.56
C GLN A 47 0.12 10.80 -1.82
N TYR A 48 0.19 9.48 -1.64
CA TYR A 48 1.36 8.82 -1.03
C TYR A 48 2.61 8.96 -1.88
N ARG A 49 2.48 8.75 -3.20
CA ARG A 49 3.62 8.87 -4.15
C ARG A 49 4.16 10.30 -4.19
N THR A 50 3.28 11.30 -4.22
CA THR A 50 3.68 12.71 -4.20
C THR A 50 4.40 13.06 -2.89
N LYS A 51 3.87 12.62 -1.73
CA LYS A 51 4.51 12.81 -0.41
C LYS A 51 5.89 12.18 -0.30
N THR A 52 6.19 11.17 -1.13
CA THR A 52 7.47 10.46 -1.15
C THR A 52 8.37 10.87 -2.32
N GLY A 53 7.97 11.87 -3.12
CA GLY A 53 8.77 12.37 -4.25
C GLY A 53 8.81 11.41 -5.44
N ILE A 54 7.82 10.53 -5.57
CA ILE A 54 7.70 9.53 -6.63
C ILE A 54 6.70 10.04 -7.67
N PRO A 55 6.96 9.86 -8.99
CA PRO A 55 6.01 10.24 -10.03
C PRO A 55 4.63 9.61 -9.80
N PRO A 56 3.52 10.35 -10.02
CA PRO A 56 2.18 9.80 -9.91
C PRO A 56 1.95 8.68 -10.94
N LEU A 57 1.06 7.76 -10.60
CA LEU A 57 0.54 6.73 -11.50
C LEU A 57 -0.55 7.32 -12.38
N GLU A 58 -0.62 6.83 -13.61
CA GLU A 58 -1.61 7.23 -14.62
C GLU A 58 -2.54 6.06 -14.97
N TRP A 59 -3.73 6.37 -15.47
CA TRP A 59 -4.63 5.36 -16.00
C TRP A 59 -4.12 4.84 -17.35
N ASN A 60 -4.25 3.53 -17.61
CA ASN A 60 -3.94 2.94 -18.91
C ASN A 60 -5.02 1.95 -19.36
N GLU A 61 -5.68 2.26 -20.47
CA GLU A 61 -6.80 1.47 -20.99
C GLU A 61 -6.41 0.01 -21.35
N ASN A 62 -5.22 -0.21 -21.91
CA ASN A 62 -4.78 -1.57 -22.26
C ASN A 62 -4.46 -2.41 -21.02
N LEU A 63 -3.89 -1.79 -19.98
CA LEU A 63 -3.66 -2.43 -18.69
C LEU A 63 -5.01 -2.77 -18.02
N TYR A 64 -5.98 -1.85 -18.08
CA TYR A 64 -7.32 -2.05 -17.54
C TYR A 64 -8.03 -3.24 -18.19
N ARG A 65 -7.98 -3.37 -19.52
CA ARG A 65 -8.57 -4.52 -20.23
C ARG A 65 -7.97 -5.86 -19.77
N GLY A 66 -6.68 -5.88 -19.45
CA GLY A 66 -6.03 -7.03 -18.81
C GLY A 66 -6.61 -7.36 -17.43
N ALA A 67 -6.79 -6.34 -16.59
CA ALA A 67 -7.40 -6.46 -15.25
C ALA A 67 -8.85 -6.95 -15.32
N GLU A 68 -9.66 -6.31 -16.15
CA GLU A 68 -11.09 -6.58 -16.33
C GLU A 68 -11.33 -7.98 -16.89
N ASN A 69 -10.51 -8.40 -17.86
CA ASN A 69 -10.56 -9.76 -18.38
C ASN A 69 -10.24 -10.79 -17.28
N HIS A 70 -9.26 -10.52 -16.42
CA HIS A 70 -8.90 -11.45 -15.36
C HIS A 70 -9.97 -11.56 -14.29
N VAL A 71 -10.54 -10.45 -13.86
CA VAL A 71 -11.66 -10.43 -12.93
C VAL A 71 -12.89 -11.14 -13.52
N THR A 72 -13.13 -11.00 -14.83
CA THR A 72 -14.16 -11.77 -15.55
C THR A 72 -13.86 -13.26 -15.57
N TYR A 73 -12.61 -13.66 -15.81
CA TYR A 73 -12.18 -15.05 -15.74
C TYR A 73 -12.44 -15.65 -14.35
N MET A 74 -12.01 -14.95 -13.28
CA MET A 74 -12.22 -15.40 -11.89
C MET A 74 -13.72 -15.55 -11.58
N GLN A 75 -14.52 -14.57 -11.99
CA GLN A 75 -15.97 -14.57 -11.77
C GLN A 75 -16.71 -15.67 -12.53
N TYR A 76 -16.29 -15.98 -13.76
CA TYR A 76 -16.88 -17.01 -14.61
C TYR A 76 -16.55 -18.42 -14.08
N HIS A 77 -15.28 -18.67 -13.77
CA HIS A 77 -14.81 -19.99 -13.31
C HIS A 77 -14.97 -20.21 -11.81
N LYS A 78 -15.37 -19.19 -11.03
CA LYS A 78 -15.49 -19.24 -9.57
C LYS A 78 -14.18 -19.59 -8.86
N VAL A 79 -13.08 -19.03 -9.34
CA VAL A 79 -11.73 -19.26 -8.80
C VAL A 79 -11.12 -17.95 -8.29
N PHE A 80 -10.34 -18.03 -7.22
CA PHE A 80 -9.54 -16.92 -6.69
C PHE A 80 -8.07 -17.26 -6.83
N GLN A 81 -7.46 -16.84 -7.94
CA GLN A 81 -6.09 -17.19 -8.29
C GLN A 81 -5.47 -16.10 -9.17
N GLN A 82 -4.17 -15.84 -9.00
CA GLN A 82 -3.44 -14.86 -9.82
C GLN A 82 -3.15 -15.38 -11.25
N GLN A 83 -3.04 -16.70 -11.41
CA GLN A 83 -2.68 -17.33 -12.68
C GLN A 83 -3.91 -17.88 -13.40
N GLN A 84 -4.04 -17.64 -14.71
CA GLN A 84 -5.09 -18.28 -15.52
C GLN A 84 -4.64 -19.65 -16.02
N GLN A 85 -5.58 -20.59 -16.14
CA GLN A 85 -5.33 -21.89 -16.75
C GLN A 85 -5.50 -21.83 -18.27
N LYS A 86 -4.53 -22.37 -19.00
CA LYS A 86 -4.54 -22.40 -20.47
C LYS A 86 -5.80 -23.08 -21.01
N TYR A 87 -6.31 -22.59 -22.14
CA TYR A 87 -7.46 -23.13 -22.87
C TYR A 87 -8.83 -23.01 -22.18
N LYS A 88 -8.92 -22.34 -21.03
CA LYS A 88 -10.20 -22.00 -20.41
C LYS A 88 -10.83 -20.77 -21.07
N GLN A 89 -12.16 -20.65 -21.04
CA GLN A 89 -12.85 -19.44 -21.50
C GLN A 89 -12.31 -18.20 -20.76
N TYR A 90 -12.18 -17.07 -21.47
CA TYR A 90 -11.53 -15.84 -20.99
C TYR A 90 -10.02 -15.95 -20.72
N PHE A 91 -9.35 -17.04 -21.13
CA PHE A 91 -7.90 -17.11 -21.09
C PHE A 91 -7.27 -16.10 -22.07
N THR A 92 -6.48 -15.18 -21.54
CA THR A 92 -5.67 -14.22 -22.32
C THR A 92 -4.19 -14.31 -21.99
N GLY A 93 -3.83 -15.00 -20.90
CA GLY A 93 -2.46 -15.25 -20.50
C GLY A 93 -2.35 -15.81 -19.10
N ALA A 94 -1.35 -16.66 -18.85
CA ALA A 94 -1.19 -17.29 -17.55
C ALA A 94 -0.87 -16.26 -16.45
N TYR A 95 0.08 -15.35 -16.70
CA TYR A 95 0.54 -14.36 -15.72
C TYR A 95 0.02 -12.94 -16.02
N PRO A 96 0.04 -12.02 -15.04
CA PRO A 96 -0.42 -10.63 -15.22
C PRO A 96 0.18 -9.94 -16.46
N TRP A 97 1.49 -10.05 -16.67
CA TRP A 97 2.16 -9.48 -17.85
C TRP A 97 1.72 -10.12 -19.17
N ASN A 98 1.39 -11.42 -19.19
CA ASN A 98 0.86 -12.04 -20.41
C ASN A 98 -0.53 -11.50 -20.75
N ARG A 99 -1.39 -11.34 -19.73
CA ARG A 99 -2.74 -10.78 -19.91
C ARG A 99 -2.68 -9.33 -20.36
N ALA A 100 -1.82 -8.53 -19.76
CA ALA A 100 -1.60 -7.15 -20.20
C ALA A 100 -1.07 -7.09 -21.65
N ALA A 101 -0.10 -7.96 -22.01
CA ALA A 101 0.46 -8.03 -23.35
C ALA A 101 -0.56 -8.48 -24.41
N TYR A 102 -1.50 -9.38 -24.07
CA TYR A 102 -2.60 -9.78 -24.96
C TYR A 102 -3.43 -8.57 -25.43
N PHE A 103 -3.63 -7.60 -24.53
CA PHE A 103 -4.30 -6.33 -24.82
C PHE A 103 -3.34 -5.22 -25.29
N ARG A 104 -2.14 -5.58 -25.75
CA ARG A 104 -1.13 -4.66 -26.31
C ARG A 104 -0.60 -3.62 -25.32
N TYR A 105 -0.62 -3.92 -24.02
CA TYR A 105 0.16 -3.14 -23.05
C TYR A 105 1.66 -3.31 -23.35
N LYS A 106 2.38 -2.20 -23.47
CA LYS A 106 3.75 -2.20 -24.04
C LYS A 106 4.86 -2.29 -22.99
N HIS A 107 4.56 -2.02 -21.72
CA HIS A 107 5.58 -1.97 -20.70
C HIS A 107 5.74 -3.34 -20.01
N PRO A 108 6.98 -3.81 -19.80
CA PRO A 108 7.24 -5.20 -19.42
C PRO A 108 6.99 -5.50 -17.94
N MET A 109 7.01 -4.48 -17.07
CA MET A 109 6.82 -4.69 -15.64
C MET A 109 5.35 -4.61 -15.31
N VAL A 110 4.79 -5.71 -14.81
CA VAL A 110 3.39 -5.81 -14.43
C VAL A 110 3.27 -6.65 -13.16
N VAL A 111 2.68 -6.08 -12.11
CA VAL A 111 2.34 -6.79 -10.87
C VAL A 111 0.85 -6.67 -10.59
N GLU A 112 0.28 -7.66 -9.92
CA GLU A 112 -1.14 -7.77 -9.66
C GLU A 112 -1.44 -8.09 -8.20
N PHE A 113 -2.37 -7.34 -7.62
CA PHE A 113 -2.95 -7.58 -6.32
C PHE A 113 -4.43 -7.91 -6.49
N ILE A 114 -4.81 -9.16 -6.23
CA ILE A 114 -6.20 -9.62 -6.36
C ILE A 114 -6.93 -9.58 -5.01
N GLY A 115 -8.24 -9.41 -5.05
CA GLY A 115 -9.11 -9.44 -3.89
C GLY A 115 -10.38 -10.24 -4.10
N LYS A 116 -10.96 -10.69 -2.98
CA LYS A 116 -12.23 -11.40 -2.95
C LYS A 116 -13.14 -10.83 -1.87
N ASP A 117 -13.72 -9.67 -2.16
CA ASP A 117 -14.56 -8.92 -1.23
C ASP A 117 -15.78 -8.37 -1.96
N LYS A 118 -16.94 -8.36 -1.29
CA LYS A 118 -18.19 -7.84 -1.84
C LYS A 118 -18.27 -6.31 -1.85
N GLU A 119 -17.35 -5.66 -1.14
CA GLU A 119 -17.33 -4.22 -0.97
C GLU A 119 -16.00 -3.64 -1.46
N ILE A 120 -16.09 -2.53 -2.17
CA ILE A 120 -14.95 -1.75 -2.61
C ILE A 120 -14.59 -0.79 -1.47
N SER A 121 -13.38 -0.88 -0.94
CA SER A 121 -12.95 -0.06 0.20
C SER A 121 -11.59 0.58 -0.03
N ILE A 122 -11.50 1.88 0.24
CA ILE A 122 -10.24 2.63 0.18
C ILE A 122 -9.21 2.15 1.20
N LYS A 123 -9.68 1.63 2.34
CA LYS A 123 -8.83 1.08 3.40
C LYS A 123 -7.94 -0.06 2.91
N ARG A 124 -8.33 -0.74 1.83
CA ARG A 124 -7.51 -1.75 1.18
C ARG A 124 -6.26 -1.15 0.52
N LEU A 125 -6.37 0.05 -0.05
CA LEU A 125 -5.23 0.74 -0.61
C LEU A 125 -4.31 1.25 0.50
N ASP A 126 -4.90 1.74 1.60
CA ASP A 126 -4.15 2.09 2.81
C ASP A 126 -3.40 0.89 3.37
N SER A 127 -4.01 -0.30 3.42
CA SER A 127 -3.36 -1.50 3.93
C SER A 127 -2.14 -1.90 3.11
N PHE A 128 -2.16 -1.72 1.79
CA PHE A 128 -0.98 -1.94 0.95
C PHE A 128 0.15 -0.96 1.23
N ILE A 129 -0.17 0.30 1.53
CA ILE A 129 0.84 1.28 1.93
C ILE A 129 1.32 1.03 3.35
N GLU A 130 0.46 0.61 4.28
CA GLU A 130 0.83 0.31 5.66
C GLU A 130 1.66 -0.97 5.78
N ASN A 131 1.40 -1.97 4.93
CA ASN A 131 2.18 -3.18 4.85
C ASN A 131 3.57 -2.88 4.23
N PRO A 132 4.67 -3.06 4.99
CA PRO A 132 6.01 -2.73 4.49
C PRO A 132 6.45 -3.60 3.30
N TYR A 133 5.87 -4.78 3.12
CA TYR A 133 6.21 -5.70 2.02
C TYR A 133 5.49 -5.31 0.72
N ASP A 134 4.24 -4.86 0.82
CA ASP A 134 3.47 -4.41 -0.35
C ASP A 134 3.89 -3.01 -0.79
N ARG A 135 4.16 -2.08 0.16
CA ARG A 135 4.44 -0.68 -0.17
C ARG A 135 5.62 -0.51 -1.11
N ILE A 136 6.59 -1.43 -1.10
CA ILE A 136 7.75 -1.39 -2.00
C ILE A 136 7.26 -1.43 -3.45
N PHE A 137 6.23 -2.20 -3.77
CA PHE A 137 5.64 -2.18 -5.11
C PHE A 137 4.85 -0.89 -5.36
N TRP A 138 3.99 -0.50 -4.43
CA TRP A 138 3.11 0.67 -4.60
C TRP A 138 3.85 2.01 -4.66
N LEU A 139 5.02 2.08 -4.03
CA LEU A 139 5.96 3.20 -4.04
C LEU A 139 7.20 2.88 -4.90
N SER A 140 7.09 1.97 -5.87
CA SER A 140 8.15 1.82 -6.86
C SER A 140 8.00 2.89 -7.96
N PRO A 141 9.09 3.60 -8.29
CA PRO A 141 9.14 4.51 -9.44
C PRO A 141 9.16 3.78 -10.79
N GLU A 142 9.31 2.44 -10.80
CA GLU A 142 9.23 1.63 -12.02
C GLU A 142 7.79 1.52 -12.53
N TYR A 143 6.80 1.65 -11.65
CA TYR A 143 5.40 1.68 -12.08
C TYR A 143 4.97 3.09 -12.42
N MET A 144 4.36 3.20 -13.61
CA MET A 144 3.87 4.44 -14.21
C MET A 144 2.35 4.44 -14.31
N HIS A 145 1.73 3.26 -14.29
CA HIS A 145 0.31 3.08 -14.49
C HIS A 145 -0.30 2.25 -13.36
N MET A 146 -1.54 2.58 -13.01
CA MET A 146 -2.38 1.78 -12.12
C MET A 146 -3.79 1.68 -12.69
N VAL A 147 -4.36 0.49 -12.59
CA VAL A 147 -5.77 0.25 -12.90
C VAL A 147 -6.41 -0.60 -11.81
N PHE A 148 -7.72 -0.44 -11.64
CA PHE A 148 -8.55 -1.24 -10.76
C PHE A 148 -9.72 -1.81 -11.57
N ALA A 149 -9.94 -3.11 -11.46
CA ALA A 149 -11.11 -3.79 -12.02
C ALA A 149 -11.86 -4.54 -10.92
N TYR A 150 -13.19 -4.56 -11.03
CA TYR A 150 -14.08 -5.18 -10.05
C TYR A 150 -15.27 -5.86 -10.73
N LYS A 151 -15.63 -7.06 -10.29
CA LYS A 151 -16.84 -7.77 -10.76
C LYS A 151 -17.35 -8.73 -9.70
N ASN A 152 -18.56 -8.47 -9.22
CA ASN A 152 -19.22 -9.18 -8.13
C ASN A 152 -18.46 -9.15 -6.80
N GLU A 153 -17.59 -10.12 -6.56
CA GLU A 153 -16.74 -10.19 -5.35
C GLU A 153 -15.26 -10.20 -5.72
N TYR A 154 -14.90 -10.25 -7.00
CA TYR A 154 -13.52 -10.36 -7.46
C TYR A 154 -12.99 -9.00 -7.83
N SER A 155 -11.79 -8.67 -7.38
CA SER A 155 -11.12 -7.42 -7.68
C SER A 155 -9.68 -7.65 -8.10
N SER A 156 -9.14 -6.70 -8.86
CA SER A 156 -7.74 -6.72 -9.29
C SER A 156 -7.20 -5.30 -9.41
N PHE A 157 -6.13 -5.02 -8.69
CA PHE A 157 -5.24 -3.90 -8.97
C PHE A 157 -4.10 -4.39 -9.83
N LEU A 158 -3.84 -3.71 -10.95
CA LEU A 158 -2.59 -3.90 -11.69
C LEU A 158 -1.76 -2.64 -11.67
N LEU A 159 -0.48 -2.81 -11.36
CA LEU A 159 0.55 -1.80 -11.58
C LEU A 159 1.32 -2.18 -12.83
N GLY A 160 1.58 -1.19 -13.69
CA GLY A 160 2.29 -1.39 -14.94
C GLY A 160 3.36 -0.33 -15.15
N GLY A 161 4.50 -0.72 -15.70
CA GLY A 161 5.57 0.21 -16.05
C GLY A 161 6.83 -0.49 -16.53
N GLU A 162 7.95 0.17 -16.32
CA GLU A 162 9.25 -0.20 -16.88
C GLU A 162 10.37 0.17 -15.91
N LYS A 163 11.57 -0.34 -16.17
CA LYS A 163 12.72 0.02 -15.34
C LYS A 163 12.91 1.53 -15.27
N VAL A 164 13.33 1.99 -14.10
CA VAL A 164 13.75 3.39 -13.92
C VAL A 164 14.82 3.76 -14.93
N LYS A 165 14.78 5.02 -15.37
CA LYS A 165 15.80 5.61 -16.26
C LYS A 165 17.06 6.03 -15.50
N GLU A 166 16.91 6.29 -14.21
CA GLU A 166 17.96 6.72 -13.29
C GLU A 166 17.80 6.01 -11.96
N ASP A 167 18.92 5.82 -11.26
CA ASP A 167 18.92 5.18 -9.95
C ASP A 167 18.15 6.03 -8.93
N GLN A 168 17.25 5.40 -8.17
CA GLN A 168 16.41 6.09 -7.19
C GLN A 168 16.36 5.34 -5.86
N VAL A 169 16.55 6.09 -4.77
CA VAL A 169 16.31 5.61 -3.41
C VAL A 169 14.92 6.08 -2.99
N VAL A 170 14.09 5.15 -2.52
CA VAL A 170 12.78 5.45 -1.96
C VAL A 170 12.77 5.04 -0.49
N VAL A 171 12.32 5.95 0.37
CA VAL A 171 12.12 5.67 1.79
C VAL A 171 10.67 5.89 2.18
N TYR A 172 10.19 5.11 3.14
CA TYR A 172 8.92 5.36 3.80
C TYR A 172 9.06 5.08 5.31
N PRO A 173 8.59 5.97 6.20
CA PRO A 173 8.04 7.29 5.92
C PRO A 173 8.99 8.18 5.12
N GLY A 174 8.42 9.03 4.28
CA GLY A 174 9.17 9.95 3.44
C GLY A 174 9.94 10.99 4.24
N GLU A 175 10.86 11.70 3.57
CA GLU A 175 11.60 12.81 4.18
C GLU A 175 10.63 13.85 4.75
N GLN A 176 10.79 14.17 6.03
CA GLN A 176 9.94 15.11 6.77
C GLN A 176 8.44 14.75 6.79
N GLN A 177 8.09 13.49 6.50
CA GLN A 177 6.71 13.04 6.58
C GLN A 177 6.20 13.18 8.02
N LYS A 178 5.03 13.80 8.17
CA LYS A 178 4.32 13.95 9.44
C LYS A 178 3.22 12.91 9.57
N GLU A 179 2.66 12.80 10.77
CA GLU A 179 1.51 11.95 11.06
C GLU A 179 1.78 10.47 10.78
N VAL A 180 3.01 10.03 11.02
CA VAL A 180 3.37 8.61 10.91
C VAL A 180 2.79 7.84 12.10
N PRO A 181 2.08 6.72 11.89
CA PRO A 181 1.60 5.91 13.01
C PRO A 181 2.75 5.43 13.90
N THR A 182 2.47 5.22 15.18
CA THR A 182 3.47 4.75 16.14
C THR A 182 3.70 3.24 16.09
N LEU A 183 2.68 2.53 15.63
CA LEU A 183 2.56 1.08 15.62
C LEU A 183 1.94 0.62 14.31
N TRP A 184 2.38 -0.51 13.77
CA TRP A 184 1.70 -1.19 12.68
C TRP A 184 0.92 -2.40 13.18
N VAL A 185 -0.27 -2.58 12.62
CA VAL A 185 -1.15 -3.71 12.86
C VAL A 185 -1.39 -4.39 11.51
N ASP A 186 -1.12 -5.69 11.42
CA ASP A 186 -1.33 -6.42 10.18
C ASP A 186 -2.82 -6.69 9.91
N GLU A 187 -3.14 -7.25 8.74
CA GLU A 187 -4.51 -7.57 8.33
C GLU A 187 -5.22 -8.58 9.24
N LYS A 188 -4.46 -9.32 10.07
CA LYS A 188 -4.98 -10.29 11.05
C LYS A 188 -5.16 -9.66 12.43
N GLY A 189 -4.86 -8.37 12.60
CA GLY A 189 -4.91 -7.67 13.88
C GLY A 189 -3.68 -7.90 14.75
N GLN A 190 -2.62 -8.54 14.24
CA GLN A 190 -1.39 -8.74 14.97
C GLN A 190 -0.60 -7.43 15.02
N LYS A 191 -0.28 -7.00 16.25
CA LYS A 191 0.54 -5.83 16.48
C LYS A 191 2.00 -6.18 16.24
N SER A 192 2.68 -5.33 15.47
CA SER A 192 4.13 -5.28 15.41
C SER A 192 4.71 -4.66 16.69
N ASN A 193 6.03 -4.65 16.81
CA ASN A 193 6.69 -3.97 17.93
C ASN A 193 6.66 -2.45 17.75
N GLY A 194 6.65 -1.93 16.53
CA GLY A 194 6.61 -0.50 16.22
C GLY A 194 6.36 -0.30 14.73
N TYR A 195 6.18 0.96 14.30
CA TYR A 195 5.87 1.22 12.89
C TYR A 195 7.06 0.93 11.96
N PRO A 196 6.89 0.08 10.93
CA PRO A 196 7.98 -0.34 10.05
C PRO A 196 8.34 0.78 9.06
N ILE A 197 9.64 0.95 8.91
CA ILE A 197 10.28 1.91 8.01
C ILE A 197 10.91 1.11 6.88
N THR A 198 10.85 1.60 5.64
CA THR A 198 11.41 0.93 4.47
C THR A 198 12.43 1.80 3.78
N LEU A 199 13.49 1.17 3.27
CA LEU A 199 14.39 1.76 2.28
C LEU A 199 14.44 0.80 1.10
N ALA A 200 14.07 1.28 -0.08
CA ALA A 200 14.16 0.55 -1.33
C ALA A 200 15.05 1.31 -2.32
N TYR A 201 15.67 0.55 -3.21
CA TYR A 201 16.56 1.05 -4.24
C TYR A 201 16.14 0.49 -5.59
N TYR A 202 15.99 1.37 -6.56
CA TYR A 202 15.63 1.05 -7.93
C TYR A 202 16.74 1.50 -8.86
N SER A 203 17.05 0.68 -9.86
CA SER A 203 18.19 0.92 -10.73
C SER A 203 17.92 0.51 -12.16
N THR A 204 18.63 1.16 -13.08
CA THR A 204 18.73 0.73 -14.48
C THR A 204 19.35 -0.67 -14.58
N LYS A 205 20.24 -1.03 -13.64
CA LYS A 205 20.87 -2.36 -13.53
C LYS A 205 19.99 -3.35 -12.78
N THR A 206 20.14 -4.64 -13.05
CA THR A 206 19.37 -5.68 -12.35
C THR A 206 20.00 -5.93 -10.99
N ILE A 207 19.21 -5.73 -9.95
CA ILE A 207 19.59 -5.94 -8.55
C ILE A 207 19.48 -7.43 -8.26
N GLU A 208 20.55 -7.99 -7.69
CA GLU A 208 20.58 -9.37 -7.22
C GLU A 208 20.18 -9.45 -5.76
N THR A 209 20.70 -8.54 -4.93
CA THR A 209 20.36 -8.46 -3.50
C THR A 209 20.73 -7.09 -2.92
N VAL A 210 20.23 -6.84 -1.70
CA VAL A 210 20.56 -5.68 -0.87
C VAL A 210 21.10 -6.19 0.47
N GLU A 211 22.31 -5.79 0.82
CA GLU A 211 22.99 -6.15 2.05
C GLU A 211 22.99 -4.97 3.01
N VAL A 212 22.65 -5.20 4.28
CA VAL A 212 22.69 -4.17 5.32
C VAL A 212 24.12 -4.03 5.83
N ILE A 213 24.68 -2.82 5.76
CA ILE A 213 25.95 -2.48 6.41
C ILE A 213 25.68 -1.93 7.80
N GLN A 214 24.81 -0.92 7.89
CA GLN A 214 24.51 -0.24 9.14
C GLN A 214 23.12 0.39 9.09
N VAL A 215 22.37 0.28 10.18
CA VAL A 215 21.13 1.03 10.40
C VAL A 215 21.16 1.61 11.81
N GLN A 216 20.77 2.87 11.93
CA GLN A 216 20.59 3.55 13.21
C GLN A 216 19.32 4.39 13.16
N MET A 217 18.58 4.39 14.26
CA MET A 217 17.41 5.23 14.45
C MET A 217 17.57 5.99 15.76
N LYS A 218 17.21 7.27 15.78
CA LYS A 218 17.42 8.17 16.93
C LYS A 218 16.20 9.07 17.12
N ASP A 219 15.71 9.19 18.35
CA ASP A 219 14.77 10.26 18.73
C ASP A 219 15.53 11.59 18.77
N GLN A 220 15.10 12.57 17.97
CA GLN A 220 15.77 13.86 17.91
C GLN A 220 15.63 14.68 19.17
N LEU A 221 14.54 14.50 19.94
CA LEU A 221 14.31 15.28 21.16
C LEU A 221 15.21 14.80 22.31
N THR A 222 15.20 13.50 22.58
CA THR A 222 15.96 12.91 23.70
C THR A 222 17.40 12.56 23.34
N GLY A 223 17.70 12.47 22.04
CA GLY A 223 18.97 11.98 21.54
C GLY A 223 19.18 10.47 21.71
N ARG A 224 18.18 9.73 22.21
CA ARG A 224 18.28 8.29 22.45
C ARG A 224 18.24 7.51 21.13
N PHE A 225 19.07 6.48 21.05
CA PHE A 225 18.98 5.50 19.96
C PHE A 225 17.78 4.57 20.20
N ILE A 226 17.10 4.25 19.10
CA ILE A 226 15.98 3.30 19.08
C ILE A 226 16.52 1.98 18.55
N ASP A 227 16.34 0.91 19.34
CA ASP A 227 16.70 -0.43 18.92
C ASP A 227 15.82 -0.88 17.76
N THR A 228 16.43 -1.54 16.77
CA THR A 228 15.75 -1.96 15.55
C THR A 228 16.11 -3.39 15.16
N ARG A 229 15.14 -4.11 14.61
CA ARG A 229 15.33 -5.36 13.88
C ARG A 229 15.23 -5.07 12.39
N ILE A 230 16.13 -5.64 11.60
CA ILE A 230 16.18 -5.41 10.15
C ILE A 230 15.79 -6.70 9.42
N GLU A 231 14.90 -6.56 8.44
CA GLU A 231 14.64 -7.58 7.44
C GLU A 231 15.23 -7.14 6.09
N ALA A 232 15.89 -8.08 5.42
CA ALA A 232 16.57 -7.86 4.14
C ALA A 232 16.35 -9.10 3.24
N PRO A 233 16.69 -9.06 1.94
CA PRO A 233 16.56 -10.20 1.02
C PRO A 233 17.05 -11.53 1.57
N LYS A 234 18.16 -11.51 2.32
CA LYS A 234 18.76 -12.70 2.95
C LYS A 234 17.81 -13.40 3.93
N THR A 235 17.02 -12.65 4.69
CA THR A 235 16.06 -13.17 5.67
C THR A 235 14.64 -13.24 5.13
N ASN A 236 14.34 -12.43 4.12
CA ASN A 236 13.02 -12.31 3.51
C ASN A 236 13.19 -12.06 2.00
N PRO A 237 13.08 -13.11 1.16
CA PRO A 237 13.35 -13.02 -0.27
C PRO A 237 12.34 -12.14 -1.04
N TYR A 238 11.22 -11.74 -0.42
CA TYR A 238 10.29 -10.78 -1.03
C TYR A 238 10.84 -9.35 -1.06
N LEU A 239 11.86 -9.04 -0.28
CA LEU A 239 12.47 -7.71 -0.17
C LEU A 239 13.56 -7.43 -1.22
N VAL A 240 13.48 -8.00 -2.43
CA VAL A 240 14.54 -8.02 -3.46
C VAL A 240 15.28 -6.67 -3.61
N ASN A 241 14.53 -5.57 -3.60
CA ASN A 241 15.04 -4.22 -3.86
C ASN A 241 15.23 -3.36 -2.60
N GLY A 242 15.11 -3.89 -1.38
CA GLY A 242 15.08 -3.04 -0.19
C GLY A 242 15.21 -3.77 1.14
N ILE A 243 15.00 -3.01 2.20
CA ILE A 243 15.02 -3.50 3.59
C ILE A 243 13.82 -2.94 4.36
N VAL A 244 13.43 -3.64 5.41
CA VAL A 244 12.45 -3.17 6.40
C VAL A 244 13.18 -3.00 7.74
N ILE A 245 13.08 -1.82 8.32
CA ILE A 245 13.62 -1.41 9.61
C ILE A 245 12.46 -1.37 10.59
N ILE A 246 12.47 -2.25 11.58
CA ILE A 246 11.37 -2.44 12.52
C ILE A 246 11.84 -2.05 13.92
N PRO A 247 11.33 -0.97 14.52
CA PRO A 247 11.60 -0.64 15.91
C PRO A 247 11.24 -1.80 16.84
N THR A 248 12.03 -2.04 17.88
CA THR A 248 11.76 -3.11 18.87
C THR A 248 10.70 -2.71 19.91
N SER A 249 10.26 -1.46 19.91
CA SER A 249 9.20 -0.92 20.76
C SER A 249 8.34 0.09 20.00
N GLU A 250 7.12 0.35 20.51
CA GLU A 250 6.20 1.30 19.89
C GLU A 250 6.86 2.68 19.87
N LEU A 251 6.75 3.39 18.75
CA LEU A 251 7.27 4.74 18.66
C LEU A 251 6.45 5.67 19.55
N GLN A 252 7.09 6.69 20.11
CA GLN A 252 6.38 7.69 20.87
C GLN A 252 5.62 8.62 19.93
N HIS A 253 4.47 9.08 20.40
CA HIS A 253 3.66 10.10 19.76
C HIS A 253 4.36 11.47 19.77
N ASP A 254 4.01 12.32 18.81
CA ASP A 254 4.51 13.69 18.74
C ASP A 254 6.06 13.78 18.82
N ARG A 255 6.75 12.78 18.24
CA ARG A 255 8.21 12.72 18.19
C ARG A 255 8.72 12.75 16.76
N THR A 256 9.90 13.34 16.61
CA THR A 256 10.66 13.31 15.37
C THR A 256 11.80 12.33 15.49
N TYR A 257 11.83 11.36 14.58
CA TYR A 257 12.87 10.35 14.50
C TYR A 257 13.78 10.60 13.31
N GLN A 258 15.07 10.42 13.53
CA GLN A 258 16.09 10.39 12.48
C GLN A 258 16.48 8.95 12.19
N VAL A 259 16.50 8.59 10.91
CA VAL A 259 16.94 7.28 10.43
C VAL A 259 18.19 7.46 9.57
N GLN A 260 19.22 6.67 9.85
CA GLN A 260 20.42 6.55 9.05
C GLN A 260 20.56 5.10 8.60
N ALA A 261 20.64 4.89 7.29
CA ALA A 261 20.81 3.56 6.70
C ALA A 261 21.96 3.59 5.70
N MET A 262 22.83 2.59 5.81
CA MET A 262 23.88 2.28 4.85
C MET A 262 23.67 0.85 4.36
N VAL A 263 23.44 0.71 3.05
CA VAL A 263 23.19 -0.58 2.40
C VAL A 263 24.11 -0.75 1.20
N LYS A 264 24.48 -1.99 0.90
CA LYS A 264 25.21 -2.37 -0.31
C LYS A 264 24.24 -3.05 -1.26
N VAL A 265 24.00 -2.43 -2.40
CA VAL A 265 23.21 -2.99 -3.49
C VAL A 265 24.14 -3.78 -4.38
N VAL A 266 23.88 -5.07 -4.54
CA VAL A 266 24.65 -5.96 -5.41
C VAL A 266 23.88 -6.13 -6.71
N PHE A 267 24.56 -5.90 -7.83
CA PHE A 267 23.99 -6.08 -9.18
C PHE A 267 24.50 -7.37 -9.80
N ASN A 268 23.78 -7.86 -10.81
CA ASN A 268 24.26 -8.94 -11.66
C ASN A 268 25.68 -8.63 -12.16
N ARG A 269 26.56 -9.65 -12.16
CA ARG A 269 28.00 -9.57 -12.52
C ARG A 269 28.92 -9.02 -11.42
N GLN A 270 28.52 -9.13 -10.15
CA GLN A 270 29.35 -8.82 -8.97
C GLN A 270 29.75 -7.33 -8.83
N ASP A 271 29.13 -6.43 -9.58
CA ASP A 271 29.21 -4.99 -9.34
C ASP A 271 28.35 -4.62 -8.12
N PHE A 272 28.73 -3.58 -7.38
CA PHE A 272 27.96 -3.13 -6.22
C PHE A 272 28.02 -1.62 -6.05
N LYS A 273 27.00 -1.09 -5.37
CA LYS A 273 26.94 0.32 -4.98
C LYS A 273 26.55 0.43 -3.52
N VAL A 274 27.29 1.23 -2.77
CA VAL A 274 26.94 1.57 -1.39
C VAL A 274 26.04 2.80 -1.40
N ILE A 275 24.87 2.66 -0.80
CA ILE A 275 23.90 3.72 -0.62
C ILE A 275 23.93 4.15 0.84
N LYS A 276 24.08 5.45 1.08
CA LYS A 276 23.94 6.07 2.39
C LYS A 276 22.76 7.02 2.35
N LYS A 277 21.75 6.79 3.20
CA LYS A 277 20.57 7.64 3.31
C LYS A 277 20.35 8.03 4.77
N ASN A 278 20.13 9.33 4.98
CA ASN A 278 19.73 9.93 6.24
C ASN A 278 18.43 10.70 5.98
N TRP A 279 17.43 10.54 6.84
CA TRP A 279 16.15 11.25 6.75
C TRP A 279 15.47 11.33 8.11
N ILE A 280 14.48 12.22 8.21
CA ILE A 280 13.65 12.36 9.39
C ILE A 280 12.16 12.16 9.08
N PHE A 281 11.39 11.76 10.08
CA PHE A 281 9.92 11.75 10.04
C PHE A 281 9.35 12.04 11.43
N SER A 282 8.08 12.46 11.49
CA SER A 282 7.39 12.75 12.75
C SER A 282 6.15 11.88 12.91
N THR A 283 5.96 11.34 14.11
CA THR A 283 4.80 10.51 14.43
C THR A 283 3.53 11.33 14.60
N ILE A 284 2.38 10.66 14.56
CA ILE A 284 1.09 11.25 14.87
C ILE A 284 1.14 11.95 16.24
N PRO A 285 0.54 13.16 16.35
CA PRO A 285 0.48 13.87 17.62
C PRO A 285 -0.14 13.01 18.72
N VAL A 286 0.15 13.37 19.97
CA VAL A 286 -0.65 12.89 21.09
C VAL A 286 -2.04 13.51 20.95
N ASN A 287 -3.04 12.71 20.59
CA ASN A 287 -4.41 13.07 20.97
C ASN A 287 -4.47 13.00 22.51
N ASP A 288 -5.11 13.96 23.16
CA ASP A 288 -5.22 14.11 24.63
C ASP A 288 -5.58 12.81 25.38
N SER A 289 -6.12 11.81 24.68
CA SER A 289 -6.59 10.53 25.21
C SER A 289 -5.51 9.47 25.57
N LYS A 290 -4.21 9.64 25.26
CA LYS A 290 -3.24 8.52 25.40
C LYS A 290 -2.38 8.47 26.66
N MET A 291 -2.23 9.54 27.46
CA MET A 291 -1.78 9.39 28.86
C MET A 291 -2.95 8.98 29.74
N LYS A 292 -3.52 7.80 29.46
CA LYS A 292 -4.74 7.34 30.13
C LYS A 292 -4.59 7.25 31.65
N ASP A 293 -3.36 7.08 32.12
CA ASP A 293 -2.99 7.05 33.53
C ASP A 293 -3.01 8.43 34.19
N THR A 294 -2.98 9.52 33.42
CA THR A 294 -3.09 10.89 33.95
C THR A 294 -4.42 11.56 33.65
N ILE A 295 -5.33 10.94 32.89
CA ILE A 295 -6.64 11.52 32.55
C ILE A 295 -7.40 11.85 33.84
N GLY A 296 -7.73 13.14 34.01
CA GLY A 296 -8.45 13.64 35.19
C GLY A 296 -7.59 13.82 36.44
N HIS A 297 -6.27 13.61 36.35
CA HIS A 297 -5.33 13.90 37.42
C HIS A 297 -4.91 15.38 37.37
N TRP A 298 -4.73 16.02 38.53
CA TRP A 298 -4.35 17.44 38.61
C TRP A 298 -3.03 17.77 37.91
N SER A 299 -2.18 16.76 37.70
CA SER A 299 -0.87 16.89 37.05
C SER A 299 -0.89 16.57 35.56
N GLU A 300 -2.03 16.27 34.95
CA GLU A 300 -2.13 15.87 33.53
C GLU A 300 -1.39 16.85 32.61
N GLU A 301 -1.66 18.16 32.74
CA GLU A 301 -1.00 19.19 31.96
C GLU A 301 0.53 19.21 32.19
N ILE A 302 0.97 19.02 33.43
CA ILE A 302 2.39 19.01 33.80
C ILE A 302 3.09 17.79 33.20
N VAL A 303 2.48 16.61 33.30
CA VAL A 303 3.04 15.36 32.74
C VAL A 303 3.05 15.44 31.21
N HIS A 304 2.00 15.98 30.59
CA HIS A 304 1.99 16.27 29.15
C HIS A 304 3.09 17.24 28.74
N ASN A 305 3.33 18.31 29.52
CA ASN A 305 4.43 19.25 29.26
C ASN A 305 5.80 18.58 29.39
N PHE A 306 6.01 17.77 30.43
CA PHE A 306 7.24 16.98 30.60
C PHE A 306 7.43 15.95 29.49
N TYR A 307 6.36 15.32 29.01
CA TYR A 307 6.43 14.41 27.88
C TYR A 307 6.79 15.11 26.58
N LYS A 308 6.18 16.28 26.30
CA LYS A 308 6.54 17.13 25.16
C LYS A 308 8.00 17.60 25.21
N LYS A 309 8.59 17.66 26.40
CA LYS A 309 10.00 17.98 26.63
C LYS A 309 10.93 16.76 26.67
N GLY A 310 10.41 15.55 26.54
CA GLY A 310 11.22 14.32 26.62
C GLY A 310 11.71 13.98 28.03
N ILE A 311 11.12 14.58 29.06
CA ILE A 311 11.49 14.38 30.48
C ILE A 311 10.85 13.10 31.03
N VAL A 312 9.60 12.81 30.64
CA VAL A 312 8.85 11.61 31.04
C VAL A 312 8.37 10.83 29.81
N GLU A 313 8.11 9.54 29.98
CA GLU A 313 7.64 8.63 28.93
C GLU A 313 6.42 7.83 29.40
N PRO A 314 5.49 7.43 28.50
CA PRO A 314 4.36 6.59 28.84
C PRO A 314 4.83 5.27 29.46
N ARG A 315 4.09 4.83 30.47
CA ARG A 315 4.39 3.61 31.22
C ARG A 315 4.35 2.38 30.30
N GLN A 316 5.44 1.61 30.25
CA GLN A 316 5.53 0.41 29.41
C GLN A 316 5.09 -0.90 30.10
N ASN A 317 4.99 -0.96 31.45
CA ASN A 317 4.67 -2.18 32.22
C ASN A 317 3.77 -1.92 33.44
N THR A 318 3.04 -2.94 33.91
CA THR A 318 2.11 -2.88 35.06
C THR A 318 2.77 -2.94 36.44
N PHE A 319 4.08 -3.17 36.53
CA PHE A 319 4.77 -3.22 37.81
C PHE A 319 4.97 -1.81 38.37
N PHE A 320 4.36 -1.56 39.52
CA PHE A 320 4.66 -0.44 40.41
C PHE A 320 5.19 -1.07 41.68
N TYR A 321 6.38 -0.69 42.12
CA TYR A 321 6.71 -0.76 43.53
C TYR A 321 6.23 0.56 44.12
N PRO A 322 5.16 0.57 44.93
CA PRO A 322 4.55 1.81 45.42
C PRO A 322 5.44 2.72 46.27
N ASP A 323 6.65 2.26 46.58
CA ASP A 323 7.56 2.94 47.48
C ASP A 323 8.81 3.49 46.79
N GLN A 324 8.91 3.41 45.46
CA GLN A 324 9.91 4.21 44.74
C GLN A 324 9.32 5.61 44.54
N SER A 325 9.60 6.45 45.54
CA SER A 325 9.50 7.89 45.44
C SER A 325 9.97 8.33 44.05
N ILE A 326 9.07 9.00 43.32
CA ILE A 326 9.44 9.87 42.23
C ILE A 326 10.44 10.86 42.85
N SER A 327 11.74 10.63 42.64
CA SER A 327 12.75 11.57 43.07
C SER A 327 12.48 12.85 42.29
N ARG A 328 12.15 13.90 43.05
CA ARG A 328 11.82 15.25 42.57
C ARG A 328 12.82 15.78 41.55
#